data_AF-A0A924N5J4-F1
#
_entry.id   AF-A0A924N5J4-F1
#
_cell.length_a   1.000
_cell.length_b   1.000
_cell.length_c   1.000
_cell.angle_alpha   90.00
_cell.angle_beta   90.00
_cell.angle_gamma   90.00
#
_symmetry.space_group_name_H-M   'P 1'
#
loop_
_entity.id
_entity.type
_entity.pdbx_description
1 polymer ?
#
loop_
_entity_poly.entity_id
_entity_poly.type
_entity_poly.pdbx_seq_one_letter_code
_entity_poly.pdbx_strand_id
1 'polypeptide(L)'
;MAENDIDIAKQRSPTYPYISLDLAIERAAKLYEQVRDTAQPREVMAKAYGKPATSSATIQTFATLAQYGLLEAVVINGQRRLRVTPLARSINNQNAPYEVVATGRKEAALKPVIFRELWEKYGSTVGLNDSVILYYLTVDRESEHGAAFTERAAQEVLRIYRATLSYAGLSDSDKDTPQIEDGEQAEPEEVPPPLDQ
;
A
#
# COMPACT_ATOMS: atom_id res chain seq x y z
N MET A 1 31.49 -35.20 -20.47
CA MET A 1 31.44 -34.25 -19.36
C MET A 1 30.23 -33.36 -19.62
N ALA A 2 29.16 -33.53 -18.86
CA ALA A 2 27.96 -32.71 -18.99
C ALA A 2 28.12 -31.49 -18.09
N GLU A 3 28.20 -30.31 -18.68
CA GLU A 3 28.08 -29.04 -17.95
C GLU A 3 26.64 -28.94 -17.43
N ASN A 4 26.49 -28.99 -16.11
CA ASN A 4 25.26 -28.59 -15.45
C ASN A 4 25.19 -27.07 -15.50
N ASP A 5 24.36 -26.54 -16.41
CA ASP A 5 23.89 -25.16 -16.35
C ASP A 5 22.99 -25.05 -15.10
N ILE A 6 23.57 -24.54 -14.01
CA ILE A 6 22.80 -24.18 -12.82
C ILE A 6 22.03 -22.92 -13.20
N ASP A 7 20.75 -23.09 -13.51
CA ASP A 7 19.81 -21.99 -13.75
C ASP A 7 19.67 -21.21 -12.43
N ILE A 8 20.51 -20.19 -12.25
CA ILE A 8 20.47 -19.30 -11.08
C ILE A 8 19.16 -18.52 -11.21
N ALA A 9 18.10 -19.06 -10.63
CA ALA A 9 16.82 -18.40 -10.53
C ALA A 9 17.05 -17.00 -9.94
N LYS A 10 16.98 -15.98 -10.79
CA LYS A 10 17.23 -14.59 -10.41
C LYS A 10 16.27 -14.24 -9.28
N GLN A 11 16.77 -14.21 -8.04
CA GLN A 11 15.98 -13.96 -6.85
C GLN A 11 15.22 -12.64 -7.04
N ARG A 12 13.92 -12.73 -7.24
CA ARG A 12 13.06 -11.56 -7.41
C ARG A 12 12.67 -11.11 -6.02
N SER A 13 13.06 -9.88 -5.67
CA SER A 13 12.59 -9.28 -4.42
C SER A 13 11.06 -9.22 -4.40
N PRO A 14 10.43 -9.27 -3.21
CA PRO A 14 9.01 -9.03 -3.04
C PRO A 14 8.57 -7.71 -3.67
N THR A 15 7.27 -7.58 -3.94
CA THR A 15 6.72 -6.31 -4.43
C THR A 15 6.69 -5.25 -3.34
N TYR A 16 7.12 -4.03 -3.67
CA TYR A 16 7.10 -2.86 -2.79
C TYR A 16 6.68 -1.60 -3.59
N PRO A 17 6.31 -0.50 -2.90
CA PRO A 17 6.00 0.75 -3.57
C PRO A 17 7.19 1.26 -4.38
N TYR A 18 6.96 1.64 -5.63
CA TYR A 18 8.01 2.18 -6.51
C TYR A 18 8.30 3.68 -6.26
N ILE A 19 7.33 4.38 -5.67
CA ILE A 19 7.40 5.82 -5.34
C ILE A 19 6.82 6.03 -3.94
N SER A 20 7.21 7.15 -3.31
CA SER A 20 6.69 7.58 -2.01
C SER A 20 5.24 8.05 -2.09
N LEU A 21 4.58 8.09 -0.94
CA LEU A 21 3.15 8.40 -0.84
C LEU A 21 2.78 9.78 -1.40
N ASP A 22 3.63 10.79 -1.24
CA ASP A 22 3.44 12.14 -1.79
C ASP A 22 3.27 12.11 -3.32
N LEU A 23 4.21 11.46 -4.01
CA LEU A 23 4.17 11.29 -5.46
C LEU A 23 2.99 10.41 -5.88
N ALA A 24 2.68 9.37 -5.09
CA ALA A 24 1.54 8.49 -5.36
C ALA A 24 0.20 9.26 -5.30
N ILE A 25 0.00 10.11 -4.29
CA ILE A 25 -1.18 10.96 -4.16
C ILE A 25 -1.26 11.95 -5.32
N GLU A 26 -0.15 12.59 -5.71
CA GLU A 26 -0.09 13.47 -6.88
C GLU A 26 -0.53 12.73 -8.17
N ARG A 27 -0.07 11.48 -8.36
CA ARG A 27 -0.44 10.68 -9.54
C ARG A 27 -1.91 10.27 -9.50
N ALA A 28 -2.44 9.93 -8.31
CA ALA A 28 -3.85 9.61 -8.13
C ALA A 28 -4.75 10.82 -8.38
N ALA A 29 -4.34 12.02 -7.96
CA ALA A 29 -5.05 13.27 -8.23
C ALA A 29 -5.16 13.53 -9.74
N LYS A 30 -4.04 13.43 -10.48
CA LYS A 30 -4.03 13.57 -11.95
C LYS A 30 -4.94 12.58 -12.65
N LEU A 31 -4.98 11.34 -12.19
CA LEU A 31 -5.93 10.35 -12.71
C LEU A 31 -7.37 10.77 -12.43
N TYR A 32 -7.68 11.17 -11.19
CA TYR A 32 -9.02 11.58 -10.78
C TYR A 32 -9.53 12.80 -11.56
N GLU A 33 -8.67 13.77 -11.88
CA GLU A 33 -9.03 14.92 -12.71
C GLU A 33 -9.56 14.51 -14.09
N GLN A 34 -9.00 13.44 -14.68
CA GLN A 34 -9.31 13.01 -16.04
C GLN A 34 -10.48 12.02 -16.11
N VAL A 35 -10.55 11.06 -15.17
CA VAL A 35 -11.52 9.94 -15.23
C VAL A 35 -12.51 9.92 -14.07
N ARG A 36 -12.36 10.83 -13.11
CA ARG A 36 -13.11 10.86 -11.85
C ARG A 36 -13.01 9.50 -11.15
N ASP A 37 -14.13 8.99 -10.64
CA ASP A 37 -14.24 7.68 -9.97
C ASP A 37 -14.80 6.59 -10.88
N THR A 38 -14.90 6.85 -12.18
CA THR A 38 -15.41 5.86 -13.13
C THR A 38 -14.39 4.74 -13.30
N ALA A 39 -14.85 3.49 -13.17
CA ALA A 39 -14.00 2.34 -13.42
C ALA A 39 -13.70 2.17 -14.91
N GLN A 40 -12.42 2.22 -15.26
CA GLN A 40 -11.93 2.21 -16.64
C GLN A 40 -10.93 1.08 -16.90
N PRO A 41 -10.83 0.57 -18.15
CA PRO A 41 -9.74 -0.32 -18.54
C PRO A 41 -8.37 0.33 -18.31
N ARG A 42 -7.34 -0.49 -18.09
CA ARG A 42 -5.97 -0.01 -17.83
C ARG A 42 -5.46 0.90 -18.95
N GLU A 43 -5.83 0.61 -20.18
CA GLU A 43 -5.43 1.34 -21.38
C GLU A 43 -5.97 2.77 -21.37
N VAL A 44 -7.21 2.96 -20.91
CA VAL A 44 -7.85 4.27 -20.74
C VAL A 44 -7.19 5.02 -19.57
N MET A 45 -6.93 4.34 -18.45
CA MET A 45 -6.24 4.93 -17.30
C MET A 45 -4.82 5.40 -17.66
N ALA A 46 -4.08 4.58 -18.41
CA ALA A 46 -2.73 4.92 -18.86
C ALA A 46 -2.73 6.12 -19.81
N LYS A 47 -3.71 6.19 -20.72
CA LYS A 47 -3.91 7.34 -21.60
C LYS A 47 -4.20 8.61 -20.79
N ALA A 48 -5.10 8.53 -19.79
CA ALA A 48 -5.39 9.63 -18.88
C ALA A 48 -4.15 10.06 -18.07
N TYR A 49 -3.29 9.12 -17.68
CA TYR A 49 -2.02 9.38 -17.03
C TYR A 49 -0.95 10.00 -17.97
N GLY A 50 -1.17 9.95 -19.29
CA GLY A 50 -0.24 10.47 -20.29
C GLY A 50 0.97 9.57 -20.57
N LYS A 51 0.86 8.26 -20.30
CA LYS A 51 1.95 7.28 -20.55
C LYS A 51 1.42 6.01 -21.22
N PRO A 52 2.24 5.26 -21.99
CA PRO A 52 1.83 3.98 -22.55
C PRO A 52 1.48 2.96 -21.46
N ALA A 53 0.41 2.19 -21.66
CA ALA A 53 -0.05 1.16 -20.72
C ALA A 53 0.97 0.02 -20.54
N THR A 54 1.81 -0.22 -21.54
CA THR A 54 2.85 -1.26 -21.56
C THR A 54 4.18 -0.80 -20.94
N SER A 55 4.34 0.50 -20.65
CA SER A 55 5.56 1.02 -20.04
C SER A 55 5.71 0.47 -18.62
N SER A 56 6.91 -0.02 -18.29
CA SER A 56 7.25 -0.49 -16.94
C SER A 56 6.95 0.57 -15.88
N ALA A 57 7.20 1.85 -16.18
CA ALA A 57 6.92 2.95 -15.26
C ALA A 57 5.41 3.10 -14.97
N THR A 58 4.55 2.97 -15.98
CA THR A 58 3.09 3.00 -15.81
C THR A 58 2.61 1.81 -14.98
N ILE A 59 3.10 0.61 -15.29
CA ILE A 59 2.74 -0.62 -14.59
C ILE A 59 3.14 -0.52 -13.12
N GLN A 60 4.37 -0.10 -12.82
CA GLN A 60 4.87 0.09 -11.47
C GLN A 60 4.13 1.20 -10.72
N THR A 61 3.80 2.31 -11.40
CA THR A 61 3.00 3.39 -10.81
C THR A 61 1.63 2.86 -10.40
N PHE A 62 0.89 2.19 -11.30
CA PHE A 62 -0.45 1.70 -10.99
C PHE A 62 -0.43 0.62 -9.90
N ALA A 63 0.58 -0.26 -9.90
CA ALA A 63 0.79 -1.20 -8.81
C ALA A 63 1.05 -0.48 -7.47
N THR A 64 1.86 0.58 -7.48
CA THR A 64 2.14 1.39 -6.29
C THR A 64 0.89 2.10 -5.76
N LEU A 65 0.10 2.70 -6.66
CA LEU A 65 -1.17 3.31 -6.28
C LEU A 65 -2.14 2.28 -5.68
N ALA A 66 -2.15 1.05 -6.20
CA ALA A 66 -2.94 -0.03 -5.63
C ALA A 66 -2.44 -0.48 -4.25
N GLN A 67 -1.12 -0.56 -4.05
CA GLN A 67 -0.52 -0.91 -2.75
C GLN A 67 -0.82 0.14 -1.67
N TYR A 68 -0.84 1.42 -2.01
CA TYR A 68 -1.30 2.49 -1.10
C TYR A 68 -2.83 2.57 -0.96
N GLY A 69 -3.59 1.72 -1.67
CA GLY A 69 -5.05 1.77 -1.68
C GLY A 69 -5.65 3.02 -2.33
N LEU A 70 -4.91 3.68 -3.22
CA LEU A 70 -5.33 4.87 -3.97
C LEU A 70 -6.00 4.52 -5.30
N LEU A 71 -5.65 3.36 -5.86
CA LEU A 71 -6.36 2.70 -6.94
C LEU A 71 -6.86 1.34 -6.46
N GLU A 72 -7.99 0.89 -7.02
CA GLU A 72 -8.47 -0.47 -6.83
C GLU A 72 -8.84 -1.09 -8.17
N ALA A 73 -8.68 -2.42 -8.25
CA ALA A 73 -9.14 -3.19 -9.39
C ALA A 73 -10.53 -3.76 -9.10
N VAL A 74 -11.47 -3.52 -10.01
CA VAL A 74 -12.83 -4.05 -9.96
C VAL A 74 -13.13 -4.87 -11.21
N VAL A 75 -14.04 -5.83 -11.11
CA VAL A 75 -14.51 -6.59 -12.27
C VAL A 75 -15.91 -6.10 -12.64
N ILE A 76 -16.05 -5.59 -13.87
CA ILE A 76 -17.34 -5.13 -14.41
C ILE A 76 -17.55 -5.86 -15.73
N ASN A 77 -18.67 -6.58 -15.85
CA ASN A 77 -19.02 -7.39 -17.03
C ASN A 77 -17.90 -8.37 -17.42
N GLY A 78 -17.28 -9.04 -16.42
CA GLY A 78 -16.19 -9.99 -16.63
C GLY A 78 -14.84 -9.36 -17.01
N GLN A 79 -14.74 -8.03 -17.06
CA GLN A 79 -13.51 -7.33 -17.42
C GLN A 79 -12.91 -6.62 -16.22
N ARG A 80 -11.59 -6.78 -16.03
CA ARG A 80 -10.84 -6.04 -15.01
C ARG A 80 -10.74 -4.56 -15.39
N ARG A 81 -11.15 -3.70 -14.48
CA ARG A 81 -11.07 -2.24 -14.57
C ARG A 81 -10.39 -1.68 -13.33
N LEU A 82 -9.91 -0.44 -13.44
CA LEU A 82 -9.30 0.30 -12.33
C LEU A 82 -10.16 1.53 -12.04
N ARG A 83 -10.29 1.89 -10.76
CA ARG A 83 -10.90 3.15 -10.34
C ARG A 83 -10.09 3.80 -9.22
N VAL A 84 -10.21 5.12 -9.11
CA VAL A 84 -9.69 5.89 -7.98
C VAL A 84 -10.56 5.62 -6.76
N THR A 85 -9.93 5.27 -5.64
CA THR A 85 -10.64 4.85 -4.43
C THR A 85 -11.26 6.04 -3.68
N PRO A 86 -12.26 5.81 -2.80
CA PRO A 86 -12.74 6.84 -1.88
C PRO A 86 -11.63 7.45 -1.01
N LEU A 87 -10.66 6.64 -0.57
CA LEU A 87 -9.49 7.09 0.19
C LEU A 87 -8.65 8.11 -0.60
N ALA A 88 -8.34 7.83 -1.86
CA ALA A 88 -7.62 8.79 -2.70
C ALA A 88 -8.39 10.10 -2.87
N ARG A 89 -9.72 10.04 -2.94
CA ARG A 89 -10.56 11.25 -3.05
C ARG A 89 -10.60 12.04 -1.75
N SER A 90 -10.72 11.38 -0.60
CA SER A 90 -10.76 12.07 0.70
C SER A 90 -9.44 12.81 0.96
N ILE A 91 -8.30 12.18 0.66
CA ILE A 91 -6.97 12.80 0.81
C ILE A 91 -6.77 14.00 -0.12
N ASN A 92 -7.28 13.92 -1.37
CA ASN A 92 -7.13 14.97 -2.37
C ASN A 92 -8.22 16.06 -2.32
N ASN A 93 -9.21 15.94 -1.43
CA ASN A 93 -10.28 16.92 -1.33
C ASN A 93 -9.81 18.17 -0.59
N GLN A 94 -9.67 19.28 -1.31
CA GLN A 94 -9.25 20.58 -0.76
C GLN A 94 -10.20 21.15 0.30
N ASN A 95 -11.46 20.70 0.30
CA ASN A 95 -12.49 21.12 1.25
C ASN A 95 -12.65 20.15 2.44
N ALA A 96 -11.88 19.06 2.48
CA ALA A 96 -11.94 18.13 3.60
C ALA A 96 -11.28 18.74 4.85
N PRO A 97 -11.79 18.44 6.05
CA PRO A 97 -11.11 18.80 7.30
C PRO A 97 -9.68 18.24 7.32
N TYR A 98 -8.75 18.98 7.91
CA TYR A 98 -7.36 18.57 8.04
C TYR A 98 -7.20 17.15 8.62
N GLU A 99 -7.97 16.83 9.66
CA GLU A 99 -7.93 15.53 10.34
C GLU A 99 -8.30 14.38 9.40
N VAL A 100 -9.30 14.55 8.52
CA VAL A 100 -9.69 13.54 7.54
C VAL A 100 -8.56 13.28 6.55
N VAL A 101 -7.90 14.34 6.08
CA VAL A 101 -6.76 14.23 5.17
C VAL A 101 -5.56 13.58 5.86
N ALA A 102 -5.26 14.00 7.10
CA ALA A 102 -4.15 13.47 7.88
C ALA A 102 -4.33 11.97 8.18
N THR A 103 -5.51 11.57 8.67
CA THR A 103 -5.84 10.16 8.92
C THR A 103 -5.78 9.34 7.64
N GLY A 104 -6.32 9.85 6.53
CA GLY A 104 -6.25 9.17 5.24
C GLY A 104 -4.80 8.96 4.75
N ARG A 105 -3.91 9.94 4.96
CA ARG A 105 -2.48 9.79 4.62
C ARG A 105 -1.80 8.73 5.47
N LYS A 106 -2.08 8.70 6.79
CA LYS A 106 -1.55 7.67 7.71
C LYS A 106 -2.04 6.27 7.32
N GLU A 107 -3.34 6.14 7.03
CA GLU A 107 -3.92 4.89 6.54
C GLU A 107 -3.22 4.43 5.25
N ALA A 108 -3.14 5.31 4.25
CA ALA A 108 -2.50 4.99 2.97
C ALA A 108 -1.04 4.57 3.15
N ALA A 109 -0.27 5.27 4.00
CA ALA A 109 1.14 5.00 4.25
C ALA A 109 1.42 3.58 4.77
N LEU A 110 0.49 3.01 5.55
CA LEU A 110 0.63 1.69 6.17
C LEU A 110 -0.15 0.58 5.43
N LYS A 111 -0.80 0.89 4.31
CA LYS A 111 -1.42 -0.14 3.45
C LYS A 111 -0.42 -1.11 2.80
N PRO A 112 0.73 -0.65 2.25
CA PRO A 112 1.72 -1.57 1.71
C PRO A 112 2.21 -2.52 2.80
N VAL A 113 2.15 -3.82 2.53
CA VAL A 113 2.47 -4.88 3.50
C VAL A 113 3.85 -4.67 4.12
N ILE A 114 4.87 -4.41 3.29
CA ILE A 114 6.24 -4.16 3.76
C ILE A 114 6.37 -2.93 4.65
N PHE A 115 5.56 -1.88 4.45
CA PHE A 115 5.62 -0.68 5.29
C PHE A 115 4.93 -0.90 6.63
N ARG A 116 3.86 -1.69 6.66
CA ARG A 116 3.24 -2.15 7.90
C ARG A 116 4.20 -3.02 8.71
N GLU A 117 4.85 -4.01 8.08
CA GLU A 117 5.88 -4.85 8.71
C GLU A 117 6.97 -4.00 9.36
N LEU A 118 7.54 -3.04 8.62
CA LEU A 118 8.57 -2.14 9.13
C LEU A 118 8.06 -1.24 10.26
N TRP A 119 6.80 -0.80 10.20
CA TRP A 119 6.19 0.05 11.22
C TRP A 119 5.96 -0.70 12.53
N GLU A 120 5.45 -1.93 12.44
CA GLU A 120 5.25 -2.80 13.60
C GLU A 120 6.60 -3.09 14.28
N LYS A 121 7.63 -3.42 13.50
CA LYS A 121 8.96 -3.77 14.03
C LYS A 121 9.76 -2.56 14.53
N TYR A 122 9.83 -1.49 13.76
CA TYR A 122 10.74 -0.37 14.01
C TYR A 122 10.05 0.97 14.31
N GLY A 123 8.79 1.15 13.91
CA GLY A 123 8.09 2.43 14.05
C GLY A 123 8.75 3.54 13.21
N SER A 124 8.98 4.70 13.81
CA SER A 124 9.80 5.74 13.21
C SER A 124 11.24 5.25 13.07
N THR A 125 11.87 5.52 11.93
CA THR A 125 13.28 5.16 11.70
C THR A 125 14.24 6.29 12.04
N VAL A 126 13.75 7.37 12.67
CA VAL A 126 14.55 8.52 13.08
C VAL A 126 15.51 8.07 14.18
N GLY A 127 16.82 8.24 13.94
CA GLY A 127 17.86 7.85 14.89
C GLY A 127 18.27 6.37 14.84
N LEU A 128 17.58 5.51 14.08
CA LEU A 128 18.03 4.14 13.84
C LEU A 128 19.12 4.08 12.78
N ASN A 129 20.09 3.18 13.01
CA ASN A 129 21.12 2.88 12.03
C ASN A 129 20.53 2.07 10.86
N ASP A 130 20.73 2.53 9.63
CA ASP A 130 20.24 1.90 8.40
C ASP A 130 20.61 0.42 8.29
N SER A 131 21.80 0.02 8.76
CA SER A 131 22.26 -1.37 8.73
C SER A 131 21.32 -2.33 9.47
N VAL A 132 20.61 -1.88 10.50
CA VAL A 132 19.63 -2.70 11.23
C VAL A 132 18.47 -3.08 10.32
N ILE A 133 17.90 -2.10 9.62
CA ILE A 133 16.74 -2.33 8.75
C ILE A 133 17.16 -3.05 7.47
N LEU A 134 18.33 -2.71 6.92
CA LEU A 134 18.86 -3.38 5.72
C LEU A 134 19.18 -4.85 6.00
N TYR A 135 19.76 -5.18 7.16
CA TYR A 135 20.01 -6.56 7.55
C TYR A 135 18.69 -7.34 7.68
N TYR A 136 17.68 -6.74 8.30
CA TYR A 136 16.35 -7.35 8.37
C TYR A 136 15.78 -7.65 6.98
N LEU A 137 15.78 -6.67 6.08
CA LEU A 137 15.20 -6.81 4.74
C LEU A 137 15.92 -7.84 3.87
N THR A 138 17.23 -7.99 4.03
CA THR A 138 18.08 -8.84 3.19
C THR A 138 18.33 -10.23 3.77
N VAL A 139 18.24 -10.41 5.09
CA VAL A 139 18.57 -11.66 5.78
C VAL A 139 17.38 -12.17 6.60
N ASP A 140 17.01 -11.48 7.68
CA ASP A 140 16.03 -12.02 8.66
C ASP A 140 14.64 -12.23 8.05
N ARG A 141 14.22 -11.35 7.14
CA ARG A 141 12.89 -11.40 6.53
C ARG A 141 12.65 -12.66 5.71
N GLU A 142 13.68 -13.32 5.20
CA GLU A 142 13.53 -14.61 4.52
C GLU A 142 12.97 -15.68 5.47
N SER A 143 13.46 -15.70 6.70
CA SER A 143 13.01 -16.66 7.72
C SER A 143 11.60 -16.33 8.24
N GLU A 144 11.30 -15.03 8.40
CA GLU A 144 10.00 -14.58 8.94
C GLU A 144 8.87 -14.61 7.91
N HIS A 145 9.15 -14.25 6.65
CA HIS A 145 8.13 -14.00 5.62
C HIS A 145 8.42 -14.71 4.29
N GLY A 146 9.40 -15.62 4.23
CA GLY A 146 9.68 -16.48 3.08
C GLY A 146 10.32 -15.77 1.88
N ALA A 147 10.74 -14.50 2.02
CA ALA A 147 11.40 -13.78 0.93
C ALA A 147 12.29 -12.63 1.41
N ALA A 148 13.56 -12.67 1.01
CA ALA A 148 14.52 -11.58 1.16
C ALA A 148 14.44 -10.56 0.00
N PHE A 149 14.86 -9.33 0.31
CA PHE A 149 15.16 -8.31 -0.68
C PHE A 149 16.62 -8.41 -1.14
N THR A 150 16.86 -8.02 -2.39
CA THR A 150 18.23 -7.71 -2.81
C THR A 150 18.70 -6.44 -2.11
N GLU A 151 20.01 -6.27 -1.91
CA GLU A 151 20.58 -5.07 -1.28
C GLU A 151 20.05 -3.76 -1.89
N ARG A 152 20.04 -3.68 -3.23
CA ARG A 152 19.51 -2.53 -3.95
C ARG A 152 18.02 -2.30 -3.66
N ALA A 153 17.21 -3.36 -3.62
CA ALA A 153 15.79 -3.23 -3.33
C ALA A 153 15.55 -2.84 -1.87
N ALA A 154 16.34 -3.37 -0.92
CA ALA A 154 16.26 -3.01 0.49
C ALA A 154 16.55 -1.52 0.72
N GLN A 155 17.59 -0.99 0.07
CA GLN A 155 17.93 0.44 0.12
C GLN A 155 16.80 1.32 -0.45
N GLU A 156 16.20 0.92 -1.58
CA GLU A 156 15.06 1.64 -2.15
C GLU A 156 13.83 1.57 -1.25
N VAL A 157 13.51 0.40 -0.68
CA VAL A 157 12.41 0.23 0.29
C VAL A 157 12.60 1.17 1.48
N LEU A 158 13.79 1.19 2.09
CA LEU A 158 14.07 2.05 3.24
C LEU A 158 13.94 3.54 2.89
N ARG A 159 14.45 3.95 1.72
CA ARG A 159 14.33 5.33 1.23
C ARG A 159 12.87 5.75 1.05
N ILE A 160 12.07 4.91 0.38
CA ILE A 160 10.66 5.20 0.09
C ILE A 160 9.82 5.15 1.36
N TYR A 161 10.11 4.22 2.27
CA TYR A 161 9.47 4.10 3.56
C TYR A 161 9.64 5.38 4.39
N ARG A 162 10.88 5.85 4.55
CA ARG A 162 11.18 7.11 5.26
C ARG A 162 10.47 8.32 4.67
N ALA A 163 10.53 8.49 3.35
CA ALA A 163 9.85 9.57 2.66
C ALA A 163 8.32 9.50 2.87
N THR A 164 7.77 8.29 2.87
CA THR A 164 6.33 8.04 3.09
C THR A 164 5.90 8.38 4.51
N LEU A 165 6.64 7.92 5.53
CA LEU A 165 6.35 8.27 6.93
C LEU A 165 6.42 9.78 7.16
N SER A 166 7.47 10.42 6.64
CA SER A 166 7.66 11.87 6.77
C SER A 166 6.51 12.65 6.14
N TYR A 167 6.03 12.24 4.96
CA TYR A 167 4.90 12.90 4.30
C TYR A 167 3.56 12.64 5.00
N ALA A 168 3.36 11.42 5.52
CA ALA A 168 2.15 11.04 6.23
C ALA A 168 2.05 11.65 7.64
N GLY A 169 3.16 12.18 8.17
CA GLY A 169 3.23 12.67 9.55
C GLY A 169 3.11 11.54 10.58
N LEU A 170 3.66 10.37 10.26
CA LEU A 170 3.75 9.23 11.18
C LEU A 170 4.98 9.40 12.08
N SER A 171 4.77 9.27 13.39
CA SER A 171 5.77 9.41 14.45
C SER A 171 5.61 8.30 15.50
N ASP A 172 6.58 8.10 16.37
CA ASP A 172 6.50 7.02 17.38
C ASP A 172 5.27 7.14 18.30
N SER A 173 4.75 8.35 18.50
CA SER A 173 3.49 8.57 19.23
C SER A 173 2.27 7.91 18.58
N ASP A 174 2.32 7.61 17.28
CA ASP A 174 1.27 6.93 16.54
C ASP A 174 1.31 5.39 16.71
N LYS A 175 2.37 4.85 17.33
CA LYS A 175 2.52 3.39 17.53
C LYS A 175 1.63 2.85 18.66
N ASP A 176 1.31 3.69 19.65
CA ASP A 176 0.59 3.29 20.88
C ASP A 176 -0.93 3.52 20.81
N THR A 177 -1.50 3.79 19.63
CA THR A 177 -2.96 3.93 19.52
C THR A 177 -3.58 2.53 19.40
N PRO A 178 -4.38 2.07 20.38
CA PRO A 178 -5.04 0.77 20.28
C PRO A 178 -5.97 0.76 19.08
N GLN A 179 -5.84 -0.25 18.21
CA GLN A 179 -6.89 -0.54 17.25
C GLN A 179 -8.11 -0.96 18.06
N ILE A 180 -9.13 -0.11 18.13
CA ILE A 180 -10.45 -0.53 18.57
C ILE A 180 -10.93 -1.49 17.49
N GLU A 181 -10.89 -2.78 17.78
CA GLU A 181 -11.50 -3.82 16.95
C GLU A 181 -13.01 -3.54 16.91
N ASP A 182 -13.49 -3.10 15.75
CA ASP A 182 -14.91 -2.96 15.48
C ASP A 182 -15.58 -4.34 15.51
N GLY A 183 -16.44 -4.55 16.52
CA GLY A 183 -17.67 -5.32 16.35
C GLY A 183 -17.66 -6.77 16.83
N GLU A 184 -17.61 -6.97 18.15
CA GLU A 184 -18.25 -8.12 18.79
C GLU A 184 -19.75 -8.08 18.42
N GLN A 185 -20.16 -8.94 17.49
CA GLN A 185 -21.58 -9.18 17.22
C GLN A 185 -22.15 -9.88 18.44
N ALA A 186 -22.85 -9.12 19.28
CA ALA A 186 -23.75 -9.68 20.26
C ALA A 186 -24.75 -10.60 19.55
N GLU A 187 -24.69 -11.89 19.86
CA GLU A 187 -25.72 -12.86 19.51
C GLU A 187 -27.07 -12.34 20.04
N PRO A 188 -28.15 -12.36 19.25
CA PRO A 188 -29.47 -12.07 19.79
C PRO A 188 -29.89 -13.23 20.70
N GLU A 189 -30.12 -12.94 21.99
CA GLU A 189 -30.83 -13.85 22.90
C GLU A 189 -32.18 -14.24 22.28
N GLU A 190 -32.34 -15.52 21.97
CA GLU A 190 -33.65 -16.11 21.66
C GLU A 190 -34.56 -15.95 22.90
N VAL A 191 -35.49 -15.00 22.83
CA VAL A 191 -36.60 -14.92 23.77
C VAL A 191 -37.51 -16.14 23.53
N PRO A 192 -37.69 -17.06 24.50
CA PRO A 192 -38.60 -18.18 24.32
C PRO A 192 -40.03 -17.67 24.12
N PRO A 193 -40.81 -18.27 23.20
CA PRO A 193 -42.16 -17.82 22.91
C PRO A 193 -43.09 -17.99 24.12
N PRO A 194 -44.03 -17.08 24.35
CA PRO A 194 -45.04 -17.23 25.39
C PRO A 194 -45.97 -18.40 25.05
N LEU A 195 -46.17 -19.30 26.02
CA LEU A 195 -47.26 -20.28 25.95
C LEU A 195 -48.55 -19.59 26.42
N ASP A 196 -49.48 -19.41 25.49
CA ASP A 196 -50.84 -18.94 25.73
C ASP A 196 -51.60 -19.87 26.70
N GLN A 197 -52.47 -19.26 27.51
CA GLN A 197 -53.45 -19.93 28.39
C GLN A 197 -54.62 -20.53 27.60
#